data_AF-A0A1Z5S706-F1
#
_entry.id   AF-A0A1Z5S706-F1
#
_cell.length_a   1.000
_cell.length_b   1.000
_cell.length_c   1.000
_cell.angle_alpha   90.00
_cell.angle_beta   90.00
_cell.angle_gamma   90.00
#
_symmetry.space_group_name_H-M   'P 1'
#
loop_
_entity.id
_entity.type
_entity.pdbx_description
1 polymer ?
#
loop_
_entity_poly.entity_id
_entity_poly.type
_entity_poly.pdbx_seq_one_letter_code
_entity_poly.pdbx_strand_id
1 'polypeptide(L)'
;MRPAAATATATAAALRLRAAAASLSPPLAALLPHRRSSLVLPPLRRFCSPAPPHASAAPDSQPPPRLPSPIMDAQFELFRAQLDDSSTLRDRIRAVVAEIESASRVATAALLLVHQPVPLADVLVKAKAQVEVIKGLYARLAEVLKECPGQYYRYHGDWRTETQMAVSMLAFTHWLETGGLLMHAEAQEKLGLSSGEFGLDVEDYLTGLCFMSNEFDAEPAQ
;
A
#
# COMPACT_ATOMS: atom_id res chain seq x y z
N MET A 1 -12.92 -72.79 -22.09
CA MET A 1 -12.47 -72.65 -20.69
C MET A 1 -12.63 -71.19 -20.27
N ARG A 2 -13.63 -70.87 -19.45
CA ARG A 2 -13.61 -69.70 -18.54
C ARG A 2 -12.75 -70.08 -17.34
N PRO A 3 -11.98 -69.15 -16.74
CA PRO A 3 -12.48 -68.21 -15.72
C PRO A 3 -11.98 -66.79 -16.03
N ALA A 4 -12.23 -65.74 -15.27
CA ALA A 4 -13.30 -65.29 -14.38
C ALA A 4 -12.98 -63.80 -14.19
N ALA A 5 -14.00 -62.96 -14.14
CA ALA A 5 -13.87 -61.54 -13.93
C ALA A 5 -13.22 -61.24 -12.57
N ALA A 6 -12.31 -60.27 -12.54
CA ALA A 6 -11.95 -59.54 -11.34
C ALA A 6 -12.06 -58.05 -11.67
N THR A 7 -13.29 -57.55 -11.52
CA THR A 7 -13.62 -56.14 -11.35
C THR A 7 -12.90 -55.61 -10.12
N ALA A 8 -11.87 -54.79 -10.31
CA ALA A 8 -11.26 -54.00 -9.25
C ALA A 8 -12.00 -52.66 -9.16
N THR A 9 -13.09 -52.67 -8.39
CA THR A 9 -13.80 -51.49 -7.90
C THR A 9 -12.87 -50.74 -6.95
N ALA A 10 -12.22 -49.67 -7.41
CA ALA A 10 -11.49 -48.76 -6.54
C ALA A 10 -12.45 -47.69 -6.01
N THR A 11 -12.84 -47.90 -4.77
CA THR A 11 -13.79 -47.12 -3.97
C THR A 11 -13.36 -45.66 -3.83
N ALA A 12 -14.27 -44.75 -4.16
CA ALA A 12 -14.14 -43.32 -3.88
C ALA A 12 -14.10 -43.06 -2.37
N ALA A 13 -12.97 -42.61 -1.85
CA ALA A 13 -12.86 -42.09 -0.49
C ALA A 13 -13.20 -40.59 -0.50
N ALA A 14 -14.48 -40.27 -0.29
CA ALA A 14 -14.91 -38.92 0.00
C ALA A 14 -14.44 -38.52 1.40
N LEU A 15 -13.35 -37.75 1.48
CA LEU A 15 -12.91 -37.14 2.74
C LEU A 15 -13.84 -35.96 3.04
N ARG A 16 -14.90 -36.23 3.82
CA ARG A 16 -15.77 -35.19 4.40
C ARG A 16 -14.98 -34.48 5.50
N LEU A 17 -14.40 -33.32 5.19
CA LEU A 17 -13.91 -32.41 6.22
C LEU A 17 -15.11 -31.76 6.90
N ARG A 18 -15.33 -32.17 8.14
CA ARG A 18 -16.43 -31.73 8.99
C ARG A 18 -16.07 -30.35 9.55
N ALA A 19 -16.89 -29.35 9.23
CA ALA A 19 -16.79 -28.01 9.80
C ALA A 19 -16.92 -28.08 11.33
N ALA A 20 -15.88 -27.65 12.04
CA ALA A 20 -15.98 -27.35 13.45
C ALA A 20 -16.42 -25.89 13.58
N ALA A 21 -17.72 -25.69 13.80
CA ALA A 21 -18.27 -24.41 14.22
C ALA A 21 -17.82 -24.13 15.66
N ALA A 22 -16.76 -23.34 15.81
CA ALA A 22 -16.44 -22.68 17.07
C ALA A 22 -17.04 -21.27 17.01
N SER A 23 -18.23 -21.10 17.58
CA SER A 23 -18.82 -19.78 17.79
C SER A 23 -18.02 -19.03 18.87
N LEU A 24 -17.21 -18.06 18.47
CA LEU A 24 -16.65 -17.06 19.37
C LEU A 24 -16.77 -15.69 18.70
N SER A 25 -17.95 -15.10 18.81
CA SER A 25 -18.13 -13.66 18.66
C SER A 25 -17.96 -13.00 20.03
N PRO A 26 -16.96 -12.13 20.23
CA PRO A 26 -17.06 -11.07 21.23
C PRO A 26 -17.45 -9.74 20.57
N PRO A 27 -18.19 -8.86 21.26
CA PRO A 27 -18.52 -7.54 20.75
C PRO A 27 -17.26 -6.67 20.71
N LEU A 28 -16.95 -6.12 19.53
CA LEU A 28 -15.86 -5.15 19.32
C LEU A 28 -16.29 -3.76 19.82
N ALA A 29 -16.24 -3.54 21.14
CA ALA A 29 -16.41 -2.22 21.73
C ALA A 29 -15.74 -2.12 23.11
N ALA A 30 -14.42 -2.28 23.18
CA ALA A 30 -13.59 -1.75 24.26
C ALA A 30 -12.11 -2.04 23.94
N LEU A 31 -11.23 -1.14 24.40
CA LEU A 31 -9.76 -1.24 24.40
C LEU A 31 -9.02 -0.58 23.23
N LEU A 32 -9.21 0.73 23.09
CA LEU A 32 -8.11 1.64 22.78
C LEU A 32 -7.88 2.54 24.00
N PRO A 33 -6.79 2.40 24.78
CA PRO A 33 -6.32 3.53 25.54
C PRO A 33 -5.72 4.51 24.54
N HIS A 34 -6.50 5.52 24.18
CA HIS A 34 -5.98 6.77 23.66
C HIS A 34 -4.91 7.28 24.64
N ARG A 35 -3.63 7.08 24.31
CA ARG A 35 -2.55 7.86 24.92
C ARG A 35 -2.61 9.26 24.29
N ARG A 36 -3.64 10.02 24.63
CA ARG A 36 -3.59 11.48 24.54
C ARG A 36 -2.54 11.90 25.54
N SER A 37 -1.35 12.27 25.05
CA SER A 37 -0.44 13.12 25.81
C SER A 37 -1.14 14.45 26.01
N SER A 38 -1.94 14.55 27.07
CA SER A 38 -2.41 15.81 27.62
C SER A 38 -1.19 16.53 28.17
N LEU A 39 -0.60 17.42 27.37
CA LEU A 39 0.18 18.51 27.90
C LEU A 39 -0.78 19.38 28.70
N VAL A 40 -0.83 19.13 30.00
CA VAL A 40 -1.48 20.02 30.96
C VAL A 40 -0.67 21.31 30.95
N LEU A 41 -1.14 22.29 30.17
CA LEU A 41 -0.70 23.67 30.32
C LEU A 41 -1.03 24.11 31.76
N PRO A 42 -0.06 24.65 32.51
CA PRO A 42 -0.37 25.21 33.82
C PRO A 42 -1.37 26.37 33.63
N PRO A 43 -2.23 26.66 34.62
CA PRO A 43 -3.09 27.82 34.54
C PRO A 43 -2.22 29.06 34.39
N LEU A 44 -2.41 29.81 33.31
CA LEU A 44 -1.85 31.14 33.16
C LEU A 44 -2.42 31.99 34.31
N ARG A 45 -1.66 32.11 35.40
CA ARG A 45 -1.88 33.14 36.39
C ARG A 45 -1.76 34.47 35.63
N ARG A 46 -2.89 35.14 35.49
CA ARG A 46 -2.98 36.52 35.01
C ARG A 46 -2.21 37.38 36.01
N PHE A 47 -0.91 37.55 35.79
CA PHE A 47 -0.15 38.60 36.46
C PHE A 47 -0.59 39.93 35.85
N CYS A 48 -1.67 40.49 36.40
CA CYS A 48 -1.95 41.91 36.24
C CYS A 48 -0.87 42.66 37.03
N SER A 49 0.23 43.04 36.37
CA SER A 49 1.07 44.11 36.88
C SER A 49 0.29 45.43 36.78
N PRO A 50 0.27 46.27 37.83
CA PRO A 50 -0.33 47.58 37.74
C PRO A 50 0.48 48.44 36.78
N ALA A 51 -0.21 49.01 35.78
CA ALA A 51 0.37 50.01 34.90
C ALA A 51 0.79 51.24 35.73
N PRO A 52 2.01 51.77 35.57
CA PRO A 52 2.35 53.08 36.14
C PRO A 52 1.58 54.18 35.38
N PRO A 53 1.22 55.29 36.05
CA PRO A 53 0.43 56.34 35.45
C PRO A 53 1.18 57.03 34.32
N HIS A 54 0.42 57.40 33.29
CA HIS A 54 0.83 58.12 32.10
C HIS A 54 1.86 59.22 32.38
N ALA A 55 3.07 59.03 31.86
CA ALA A 55 3.99 60.11 31.54
C ALA A 55 3.92 60.37 30.02
N SER A 56 3.89 61.65 29.69
CA SER A 56 3.58 62.28 28.41
C SER A 56 4.15 61.62 27.15
N ALA A 57 3.34 61.66 26.09
CA ALA A 57 3.68 61.25 24.73
C ALA A 57 4.99 61.90 24.23
N ALA A 58 5.92 61.05 23.81
CA ALA A 58 6.96 61.39 22.84
C ALA A 58 6.56 60.75 21.49
N PRO A 59 6.72 61.44 20.35
CA PRO A 59 6.30 60.91 19.06
C PRO A 59 7.28 59.84 18.59
N ASP A 60 6.72 58.78 18.00
CA ASP A 60 7.35 57.81 17.11
C ASP A 60 8.80 57.42 17.41
N SER A 61 8.96 56.35 18.19
CA SER A 61 10.15 55.52 18.12
C SER A 61 9.73 54.07 18.01
N GLN A 62 9.01 53.76 16.93
CA GLN A 62 8.87 52.39 16.47
C GLN A 62 10.30 51.88 16.21
N PRO A 63 10.76 50.79 16.86
CA PRO A 63 12.08 50.25 16.57
C PRO A 63 12.18 50.02 15.06
N PRO A 64 13.32 50.31 14.42
CA PRO A 64 13.46 50.15 12.98
C PRO A 64 13.02 48.74 12.60
N PRO A 65 12.26 48.56 11.50
CA PRO A 65 11.84 47.25 11.07
C PRO A 65 13.08 46.37 11.03
N ARG A 66 13.08 45.29 11.84
CA ARG A 66 14.20 44.36 11.89
C ARG A 66 14.31 43.76 10.49
N LEU A 67 15.30 44.24 9.74
CA LEU A 67 15.56 43.73 8.40
C LEU A 67 15.83 42.22 8.52
N PRO A 68 15.23 41.40 7.65
CA PRO A 68 15.55 39.97 7.60
C PRO A 68 17.07 39.78 7.54
N SER A 69 17.59 38.85 8.34
CA SER A 69 19.01 38.53 8.25
C SER A 69 19.24 37.87 6.89
N PRO A 70 20.18 38.36 6.06
CA PRO A 70 20.45 37.77 4.74
C PRO A 70 20.85 36.28 4.84
N ILE A 71 21.38 35.86 6.00
CA ILE A 71 21.67 34.45 6.29
C ILE A 71 20.38 33.64 6.47
N MET A 72 19.38 34.18 7.17
CA MET A 72 18.09 33.51 7.35
C MET A 72 17.32 33.41 6.03
N ASP A 73 17.34 34.47 5.21
CA ASP A 73 16.69 34.44 3.89
C ASP A 73 17.28 33.36 2.99
N ALA A 74 18.61 33.26 2.94
CA ALA A 74 19.30 32.21 2.19
C ALA A 74 18.94 30.79 2.69
N GLN A 75 18.77 30.60 4.00
CA GLN A 75 18.33 29.32 4.57
C GLN A 75 16.90 28.97 4.16
N PHE A 76 15.97 29.94 4.17
CA PHE A 76 14.61 29.70 3.73
C PHE A 76 14.53 29.40 2.24
N GLU A 77 15.30 30.08 1.40
CA GLU A 77 15.36 29.80 -0.03
C GLU A 77 15.93 28.39 -0.31
N LEU A 78 16.99 27.99 0.40
CA LEU A 78 17.49 26.62 0.30
C LEU A 78 16.42 25.58 0.71
N PHE A 79 15.70 25.84 1.81
CA PHE A 79 14.64 24.94 2.27
C PHE A 79 13.46 24.88 1.29
N ARG A 80 13.09 26.01 0.67
CA ARG A 80 12.06 26.06 -0.38
C ARG A 80 12.47 25.19 -1.57
N ALA A 81 13.69 25.36 -2.08
CA ALA A 81 14.20 24.55 -3.19
C ALA A 81 14.14 23.05 -2.88
N GLN A 82 14.56 22.63 -1.68
CA GLN A 82 14.47 21.23 -1.24
C GLN A 82 13.04 20.69 -1.19
N LEU A 83 12.07 21.51 -0.78
CA LEU A 83 10.65 21.13 -0.76
C LEU A 83 10.10 21.01 -2.19
N ASP A 84 10.45 21.93 -3.08
CA ASP A 84 10.03 21.93 -4.48
C ASP A 84 10.58 20.70 -5.22
N ASP A 85 11.85 20.36 -5.00
CA ASP A 85 12.48 19.13 -5.53
C ASP A 85 11.73 17.89 -5.02
N SER A 86 11.46 17.83 -3.72
CA SER A 86 10.72 16.72 -3.12
C SER A 86 9.25 16.66 -3.57
N SER A 87 8.64 17.79 -3.93
CA SER A 87 7.27 17.82 -4.48
C SER A 87 7.27 17.29 -5.90
N THR A 88 8.17 17.80 -6.74
CA THR A 88 8.35 17.37 -8.12
C THR A 88 8.62 15.86 -8.22
N LEU A 89 9.45 15.32 -7.32
CA LEU A 89 9.70 13.89 -7.25
C LEU A 89 8.42 13.09 -6.91
N ARG A 90 7.62 13.55 -5.94
CA ARG A 90 6.34 12.90 -5.61
C ARG A 90 5.36 12.92 -6.77
N ASP A 91 5.30 14.00 -7.53
CA ASP A 91 4.40 14.10 -8.68
C ASP A 91 4.79 13.08 -9.76
N ARG A 92 6.09 12.88 -9.99
CA ARG A 92 6.59 11.85 -10.90
C ARG A 92 6.31 10.44 -10.39
N ILE A 93 6.49 10.18 -9.10
CA ILE A 93 6.13 8.89 -8.47
C ILE A 93 4.64 8.62 -8.69
N ARG A 94 3.77 9.58 -8.34
CA ARG A 94 2.31 9.44 -8.47
C ARG A 94 1.86 9.23 -9.91
N ALA A 95 2.53 9.84 -10.88
CA ALA A 95 2.26 9.59 -12.29
C ALA A 95 2.50 8.11 -12.66
N VAL A 96 3.61 7.51 -12.22
CA VAL A 96 3.86 6.07 -12.43
C VAL A 96 2.85 5.22 -11.68
N VAL A 97 2.55 5.56 -10.42
CA VAL A 97 1.60 4.80 -9.58
C VAL A 97 0.19 4.80 -10.17
N ALA A 98 -0.28 5.92 -10.73
CA ALA A 98 -1.58 5.97 -11.41
C ALA A 98 -1.65 5.02 -12.62
N GLU A 99 -0.54 4.84 -13.34
CA GLU A 99 -0.45 3.85 -14.43
C GLU A 99 -0.46 2.41 -13.87
N ILE A 100 0.24 2.14 -12.76
CA ILE A 100 0.23 0.84 -12.08
C ILE A 100 -1.18 0.50 -11.62
N GLU A 101 -1.88 1.44 -10.99
CA GLU A 101 -3.26 1.31 -10.53
C GLU A 101 -4.19 0.98 -11.71
N SER A 102 -4.04 1.70 -12.83
CA SER A 102 -4.84 1.47 -14.04
C SER A 102 -4.64 0.05 -14.61
N ALA A 103 -3.38 -0.38 -14.80
CA ALA A 103 -3.06 -1.72 -15.30
C ALA A 103 -3.53 -2.81 -14.32
N SER A 104 -3.36 -2.58 -13.02
CA SER A 104 -3.79 -3.50 -11.97
C SER A 104 -5.31 -3.66 -11.96
N ARG A 105 -6.08 -2.57 -12.10
CA ARG A 105 -7.55 -2.65 -12.22
C ARG A 105 -7.99 -3.44 -13.44
N VAL A 106 -7.33 -3.28 -14.59
CA VAL A 106 -7.64 -4.05 -15.80
C VAL A 106 -7.36 -5.55 -15.56
N ALA A 107 -6.24 -5.87 -14.91
CA ALA A 107 -5.91 -7.25 -14.56
C ALA A 107 -6.92 -7.87 -13.60
N THR A 108 -7.25 -7.17 -12.51
CA THR A 108 -8.25 -7.62 -11.53
C THR A 108 -9.61 -7.80 -12.18
N ALA A 109 -10.07 -6.86 -13.01
CA ALA A 109 -11.34 -6.99 -13.72
C ALA A 109 -11.36 -8.21 -14.65
N ALA A 110 -10.24 -8.55 -15.29
CA ALA A 110 -10.12 -9.77 -16.06
C ALA A 110 -10.21 -11.02 -15.17
N LEU A 111 -9.52 -11.05 -14.03
CA LEU A 111 -9.54 -12.18 -13.09
C LEU A 111 -10.93 -12.45 -12.53
N LEU A 112 -11.72 -11.41 -12.23
CA LEU A 112 -13.09 -11.54 -11.72
C LEU A 112 -14.05 -12.24 -12.70
N LEU A 113 -13.68 -12.36 -13.98
CA LEU A 113 -14.44 -13.17 -14.94
C LEU A 113 -14.40 -14.67 -14.65
N VAL A 114 -13.55 -15.14 -13.72
CA VAL A 114 -13.56 -16.53 -13.26
C VAL A 114 -14.89 -16.94 -12.63
N HIS A 115 -15.67 -15.98 -12.13
CA HIS A 115 -17.03 -16.22 -11.60
C HIS A 115 -18.11 -16.28 -12.69
N GLN A 116 -17.73 -16.13 -13.97
CA GLN A 116 -18.61 -16.16 -15.14
C GLN A 116 -18.31 -17.40 -15.99
N PRO A 117 -19.20 -17.82 -16.91
CA PRO A 117 -18.97 -18.96 -17.81
C PRO A 117 -17.96 -18.63 -18.92
N VAL A 118 -16.78 -18.16 -18.56
CA VAL A 118 -15.65 -17.82 -19.43
C VAL A 118 -14.54 -18.86 -19.23
N PRO A 119 -13.89 -19.35 -20.30
CA PRO A 119 -12.76 -20.26 -20.15
C PRO A 119 -11.64 -19.64 -19.31
N LEU A 120 -11.15 -20.37 -18.30
CA LEU A 120 -10.08 -19.91 -17.40
C LEU A 120 -8.81 -19.50 -18.18
N ALA A 121 -8.49 -20.19 -19.27
CA ALA A 121 -7.34 -19.85 -20.11
C ALA A 121 -7.43 -18.42 -20.66
N ASP A 122 -8.62 -17.98 -21.10
CA ASP A 122 -8.82 -16.64 -21.65
C ASP A 122 -8.70 -15.55 -20.57
N VAL A 123 -9.14 -15.87 -19.35
CA VAL A 123 -8.99 -15.01 -18.16
C VAL A 123 -7.51 -14.82 -17.84
N LEU A 124 -6.76 -15.92 -17.72
CA LEU A 124 -5.35 -15.90 -17.36
C LEU A 124 -4.48 -15.21 -18.43
N VAL A 125 -4.77 -15.39 -19.72
CA VAL A 125 -4.05 -14.69 -20.80
C VAL A 125 -4.18 -13.18 -20.66
N LYS A 126 -5.38 -12.66 -20.37
CA LYS A 126 -5.60 -11.23 -20.19
C LYS A 126 -4.90 -10.68 -18.95
N ALA A 127 -5.00 -11.39 -17.82
CA ALA A 127 -4.34 -10.98 -16.58
C ALA A 127 -2.81 -10.94 -16.75
N LYS A 128 -2.22 -11.99 -17.33
CA LYS A 128 -0.77 -12.09 -17.55
C LYS A 128 -0.21 -11.03 -18.51
N ALA A 129 -0.99 -10.62 -19.51
CA ALA A 129 -0.60 -9.51 -20.37
C ALA A 129 -0.41 -8.20 -19.58
N GLN A 130 -1.24 -7.97 -18.55
CA GLN A 130 -1.09 -6.79 -17.67
C GLN A 130 0.08 -6.95 -16.69
N VAL A 131 0.44 -8.18 -16.28
CA VAL A 131 1.62 -8.41 -15.42
C VAL A 131 2.89 -7.87 -16.06
N GLU A 132 3.09 -8.10 -17.37
CA GLU A 132 4.26 -7.56 -18.09
C GLU A 132 4.26 -6.02 -18.15
N VAL A 133 3.08 -5.41 -18.30
CA VAL A 133 2.93 -3.94 -18.25
C VAL A 133 3.30 -3.42 -16.87
N ILE A 134 2.75 -4.02 -15.81
CA ILE A 134 3.02 -3.66 -14.41
C ILE A 134 4.51 -3.80 -14.08
N LYS A 135 5.15 -4.88 -14.53
CA LYS A 135 6.60 -5.09 -14.39
C LYS A 135 7.41 -3.94 -15.00
N GLY A 136 7.05 -3.50 -16.21
CA GLY A 136 7.67 -2.34 -16.85
C GLY A 136 7.47 -1.03 -16.07
N LEU A 137 6.30 -0.84 -15.46
CA LEU A 137 6.01 0.33 -14.64
C LEU A 137 6.79 0.35 -13.33
N TYR A 138 6.97 -0.80 -12.66
CA TYR A 138 7.84 -0.92 -11.49
C TYR A 138 9.31 -0.65 -11.83
N ALA A 139 9.79 -1.10 -12.99
CA ALA A 139 11.13 -0.74 -13.46
C ALA A 139 11.27 0.78 -13.63
N ARG A 140 10.27 1.45 -14.22
CA ARG A 140 10.25 2.92 -14.33
C ARG A 140 10.18 3.62 -12.97
N LEU A 141 9.41 3.08 -12.02
CA LEU A 141 9.37 3.60 -10.65
C LEU A 141 10.75 3.47 -9.97
N ALA A 142 11.43 2.34 -10.17
CA ALA A 142 12.79 2.13 -9.68
C ALA A 142 13.77 3.17 -10.26
N GLU A 143 13.67 3.51 -11.55
CA GLU A 143 14.50 4.57 -12.16
C GLU A 143 14.25 5.94 -11.51
N VAL A 144 12.99 6.29 -11.21
CA VAL A 144 12.68 7.54 -10.50
C VAL A 144 13.33 7.56 -9.11
N LEU A 145 13.33 6.44 -8.41
CA LEU A 145 13.91 6.34 -7.06
C LEU A 145 15.44 6.37 -7.03
N LYS A 146 16.14 6.12 -8.14
CA LYS A 146 17.60 6.30 -8.22
C LYS A 146 18.04 7.74 -7.98
N GLU A 147 17.15 8.71 -8.17
CA GLU A 147 17.43 10.13 -7.91
C GLU A 147 17.46 10.46 -6.41
N CYS A 148 16.92 9.58 -5.55
CA CYS A 148 16.84 9.79 -4.10
C CYS A 148 17.34 8.56 -3.30
N PRO A 149 18.61 8.16 -3.46
CA PRO A 149 19.15 6.96 -2.80
C PRO A 149 18.96 7.03 -1.28
N GLY A 150 18.60 5.90 -0.67
CA GLY A 150 18.36 5.78 0.77
C GLY A 150 17.03 6.38 1.26
N GLN A 151 16.18 6.91 0.39
CA GLN A 151 14.89 7.52 0.77
C GLN A 151 13.67 6.64 0.43
N TYR A 152 13.85 5.34 0.23
CA TYR A 152 12.77 4.39 -0.08
C TYR A 152 11.54 4.57 0.82
N TYR A 153 11.71 4.46 2.15
CA TYR A 153 10.60 4.54 3.11
C TYR A 153 10.01 5.95 3.26
N ARG A 154 10.71 7.00 2.82
CA ARG A 154 10.17 8.37 2.83
C ARG A 154 9.02 8.51 1.83
N TYR A 155 9.12 7.83 0.69
CA TYR A 155 8.15 7.90 -0.40
C TYR A 155 7.31 6.63 -0.54
N HIS A 156 7.65 5.54 0.15
CA HIS A 156 6.96 4.24 0.07
C HIS A 156 5.45 4.32 0.16
N GLY A 157 4.92 5.18 1.04
CA GLY A 157 3.48 5.41 1.18
C GLY A 157 2.77 5.85 -0.11
N ASP A 158 3.48 6.45 -1.08
CA ASP A 158 2.90 6.89 -2.35
C ASP A 158 2.59 5.71 -3.31
N TRP A 159 3.20 4.53 -3.17
CA TRP A 159 2.92 3.34 -4.01
C TRP A 159 2.52 2.07 -3.24
N ARG A 160 2.54 2.15 -1.91
CA ARG A 160 2.28 1.02 -1.01
C ARG A 160 0.98 0.29 -1.33
N THR A 161 -0.14 1.02 -1.34
CA THR A 161 -1.46 0.43 -1.60
C THR A 161 -1.51 -0.29 -2.95
N GLU A 162 -0.93 0.32 -3.97
CA GLU A 162 -0.99 -0.22 -5.33
C GLU A 162 -0.12 -1.46 -5.48
N THR A 163 0.96 -1.54 -4.70
CA THR A 163 1.78 -2.75 -4.58
C THR A 163 1.04 -3.88 -3.88
N GLN A 164 0.29 -3.58 -2.81
CA GLN A 164 -0.55 -4.58 -2.14
C GLN A 164 -1.64 -5.13 -3.08
N MET A 165 -2.27 -4.25 -3.86
CA MET A 165 -3.26 -4.63 -4.87
C MET A 165 -2.65 -5.46 -6.01
N ALA A 166 -1.48 -5.08 -6.50
CA ALA A 166 -0.74 -5.85 -7.51
C ALA A 166 -0.36 -7.24 -6.98
N VAL A 167 0.12 -7.35 -5.73
CA VAL A 167 0.42 -8.65 -5.11
C VAL A 167 -0.84 -9.50 -4.99
N SER A 168 -1.97 -8.93 -4.55
CA SER A 168 -3.25 -9.66 -4.47
C SER A 168 -3.63 -10.28 -5.82
N MET A 169 -3.57 -9.48 -6.89
CA MET A 169 -3.85 -9.91 -8.27
C MET A 169 -2.87 -10.98 -8.76
N LEU A 170 -1.57 -10.84 -8.46
CA LEU A 170 -0.57 -11.86 -8.79
C LEU A 170 -0.80 -13.17 -8.03
N ALA A 171 -1.13 -13.09 -6.75
CA ALA A 171 -1.39 -14.24 -5.91
C ALA A 171 -2.62 -15.00 -6.41
N PHE A 172 -3.69 -14.28 -6.76
CA PHE A 172 -4.89 -14.90 -7.33
C PHE A 172 -4.61 -15.59 -8.67
N THR A 173 -3.87 -14.91 -9.55
CA THR A 173 -3.44 -15.48 -10.84
C THR A 173 -2.64 -16.77 -10.63
N HIS A 174 -1.67 -16.76 -9.71
CA HIS A 174 -0.81 -17.92 -9.42
C HIS A 174 -1.61 -19.08 -8.82
N TRP A 175 -2.55 -18.80 -7.92
CA TRP A 175 -3.43 -19.81 -7.34
C TRP A 175 -4.32 -20.47 -8.41
N LEU A 176 -4.89 -19.69 -9.33
CA LEU A 176 -5.69 -20.23 -10.44
C LEU A 176 -4.86 -21.14 -11.38
N GLU A 177 -3.58 -20.87 -11.54
CA GLU A 177 -2.68 -21.67 -12.39
C GLU A 177 -2.20 -22.95 -11.70
N THR A 178 -1.90 -22.89 -10.40
CA THR A 178 -1.11 -23.93 -9.71
C THR A 178 -1.83 -24.58 -8.53
N GLY A 179 -2.86 -23.93 -7.99
CA GLY A 179 -3.47 -24.25 -6.70
C GLY A 179 -2.59 -23.94 -5.48
N GLY A 180 -1.40 -23.38 -5.70
CA GLY A 180 -0.41 -23.06 -4.66
C GLY A 180 -0.49 -21.61 -4.17
N LEU A 181 0.25 -21.32 -3.11
CA LEU A 181 0.47 -19.96 -2.61
C LEU A 181 1.67 -19.35 -3.32
N LEU A 182 1.50 -18.14 -3.86
CA LEU A 182 2.59 -17.37 -4.47
C LEU A 182 3.62 -16.98 -3.40
N MET A 183 4.87 -17.38 -3.57
CA MET A 183 5.95 -17.04 -2.63
C MET A 183 6.44 -15.60 -2.83
N HIS A 184 6.95 -14.97 -1.77
CA HIS A 184 7.48 -13.59 -1.83
C HIS A 184 8.52 -13.39 -2.94
N ALA A 185 9.47 -14.32 -3.08
CA ALA A 185 10.50 -14.24 -4.12
C ALA A 185 9.92 -14.32 -5.55
N GLU A 186 8.88 -15.14 -5.75
CA GLU A 186 8.19 -15.26 -7.04
C GLU A 186 7.38 -14.00 -7.36
N ALA A 187 6.71 -13.41 -6.35
CA ALA A 187 6.02 -12.14 -6.49
C ALA A 187 7.00 -11.03 -6.87
N GLN A 188 8.16 -10.97 -6.21
CA GLN A 188 9.22 -10.03 -6.50
C GLN A 188 9.76 -10.19 -7.94
N GLU A 189 9.93 -11.43 -8.41
CA GLU A 189 10.35 -11.72 -9.78
C GLU A 189 9.30 -11.28 -10.82
N LYS A 190 8.02 -11.59 -10.56
CA LYS A 190 6.90 -11.19 -11.43
C LYS A 190 6.77 -9.68 -11.54
N LEU A 191 7.07 -8.92 -10.48
CA LEU A 191 7.10 -7.46 -10.49
C LEU A 191 8.42 -6.87 -11.05
N GLY A 192 9.44 -7.69 -11.29
CA GLY A 192 10.74 -7.21 -11.77
C GLY A 192 11.58 -6.51 -10.69
N LEU A 193 11.37 -6.86 -9.43
CA LEU A 193 11.98 -6.24 -8.25
C LEU A 193 13.14 -7.07 -7.65
N SER A 194 13.57 -8.15 -8.32
CA SER A 194 14.54 -9.11 -7.76
C SER A 194 16.00 -8.68 -7.83
N SER A 195 16.31 -7.58 -8.51
CA SER A 195 17.68 -7.15 -8.80
C SER A 195 17.88 -5.67 -8.48
N GLY A 196 17.96 -5.32 -7.19
CA GLY A 196 18.28 -3.95 -6.77
C GLY A 196 17.98 -3.66 -5.30
N GLU A 197 18.21 -2.39 -4.91
CA GLU A 197 17.80 -1.85 -3.61
C GLU A 197 16.28 -1.62 -3.53
N PHE A 198 15.61 -1.51 -4.68
CA PHE A 198 14.16 -1.39 -4.78
C PHE A 198 13.53 -2.79 -4.83
N GLY A 199 13.07 -3.26 -3.68
CA GLY A 199 12.48 -4.59 -3.50
C GLY A 199 11.00 -4.55 -3.11
N LEU A 200 10.38 -5.72 -3.07
CA LEU A 200 9.02 -5.90 -2.56
C LEU A 200 9.06 -5.98 -1.03
N ASP A 201 8.47 -5.01 -0.34
CA ASP A 201 8.38 -5.04 1.12
C ASP A 201 7.54 -6.24 1.60
N VAL A 202 7.97 -6.87 2.69
CA VAL A 202 7.31 -8.06 3.24
C VAL A 202 5.91 -7.75 3.75
N GLU A 203 5.68 -6.56 4.30
CA GLU A 203 4.36 -6.13 4.79
C GLU A 203 3.37 -5.97 3.62
N ASP A 204 3.85 -5.43 2.50
CA ASP A 204 3.04 -5.26 1.31
C ASP A 204 2.66 -6.60 0.68
N TYR A 205 3.62 -7.52 0.64
CA TYR A 205 3.36 -8.89 0.20
C TYR A 205 2.30 -9.58 1.08
N LEU A 206 2.47 -9.56 2.40
CA LEU A 206 1.53 -10.21 3.32
C LEU A 206 0.15 -9.56 3.25
N THR A 207 0.08 -8.23 3.14
CA THR A 207 -1.19 -7.52 3.01
C THR A 207 -1.90 -7.87 1.70
N GLY A 208 -1.16 -7.95 0.59
CA GLY A 208 -1.70 -8.38 -0.69
C GLY A 208 -2.29 -9.79 -0.66
N LEU A 209 -1.61 -10.74 0.01
CA LEU A 209 -2.15 -12.10 0.21
C LEU A 209 -3.46 -12.11 1.01
N CYS A 210 -3.60 -11.23 2.01
CA CYS A 210 -4.85 -11.09 2.75
C CYS A 210 -5.98 -10.60 1.84
N PHE A 211 -5.73 -9.63 0.96
CA PHE A 211 -6.75 -9.13 0.04
C PHE A 211 -7.24 -10.18 -0.96
N MET A 212 -6.35 -11.05 -1.45
CA MET A 212 -6.72 -12.16 -2.33
C MET A 212 -7.78 -13.07 -1.69
N SER A 213 -7.73 -13.26 -0.36
CA SER A 213 -8.62 -14.18 0.34
C SER A 213 -10.10 -13.78 0.21
N ASN A 214 -10.39 -12.49 0.04
CA ASN A 214 -11.75 -11.98 -0.14
C ASN A 214 -12.40 -12.46 -1.45
N GLU A 215 -11.61 -12.83 -2.46
CA GLU A 215 -12.11 -13.27 -3.77
C GLU A 215 -12.61 -14.73 -3.74
N PHE A 216 -12.25 -15.51 -2.72
CA PHE A 216 -12.72 -16.89 -2.58
C PHE A 216 -14.15 -17.00 -2.05
N ASP A 217 -14.60 -16.01 -1.28
CA ASP A 217 -15.91 -16.00 -0.63
C ASP A 217 -17.03 -15.41 -1.51
N ALA A 218 -16.70 -14.98 -2.75
CA ALA A 218 -17.67 -14.44 -3.69
C ALA A 218 -18.63 -15.53 -4.21
N GLU A 219 -19.72 -15.76 -3.48
CA GLU A 219 -20.81 -16.66 -3.88
C GLU A 219 -21.47 -16.14 -5.18
N PRO A 220 -21.64 -16.98 -6.21
CA PRO A 220 -22.35 -16.56 -7.40
C PRO A 220 -23.83 -16.33 -7.03
N ALA A 221 -24.30 -15.09 -7.17
CA ALA A 221 -25.71 -14.77 -7.01
C ALA A 221 -26.54 -15.64 -7.96
N GLN A 222 -27.35 -16.54 -7.37
CA GLN A 222 -28.29 -17.43 -8.08
C GLN A 222 -29.43 -16.66 -8.72
#